data_AF-G2QMW4-F1
#
_entry.id   AF-G2QMW4-F1
#
_cell.length_a   1.000
_cell.length_b   1.000
_cell.length_c   1.000
_cell.angle_alpha   90.00
_cell.angle_beta   90.00
_cell.angle_gamma   90.00
#
_symmetry.space_group_name_H-M   'P 1'
#
loop_
_entity.id
_entity.type
_entity.pdbx_description
1 polymer ?
#
loop_
_entity_poly.entity_id
_entity_poly.type
_entity_poly.pdbx_seq_one_letter_code
_entity_poly.pdbx_strand_id
1 'polypeptide(L)'
;MADNQNPVVDRRLGAEIDDDLPLPPPDHVAATIPPFYLYGERECGDHRHDTSTSTSNTNSNSDNHEAVAWQTACTNCHARATLNQIHDLPCGDRICRECLLVKVLSVKLHIEANHKKIKEARAKMRAIDLCFVRRPGGAMTPARKRMLCLRHSRLRASVLCLAGLACCGRDMGLHRFLPCLGPDKARELWLALKWVTSIPSEQRACGWPDCGAYVPSCCSYALPGDWARRWHCVTCQGNSIDCARNLTTAQTRFPFLPKGQPALTPAR
;
A
#
# COMPACT_ATOMS: atom_id res chain seq x y z
N MET A 1 53.85 -24.07 37.96
CA MET A 1 53.05 -22.93 37.48
C MET A 1 53.04 -23.04 35.97
N ALA A 2 51.94 -23.55 35.41
CA ALA A 2 51.84 -23.92 34.00
C ALA A 2 50.81 -23.01 33.34
N ASP A 3 51.25 -22.33 32.29
CA ASP A 3 50.47 -21.41 31.47
C ASP A 3 49.37 -22.19 30.71
N ASN A 4 48.12 -21.82 30.96
CA ASN A 4 46.96 -22.35 30.27
C ASN A 4 46.54 -21.37 29.16
N GLN A 5 47.09 -21.56 27.96
CA GLN A 5 46.70 -20.80 26.77
C GLN A 5 45.38 -21.36 26.23
N ASN A 6 44.28 -20.64 26.45
CA ASN A 6 43.03 -20.83 25.73
C ASN A 6 43.16 -20.19 24.33
N PRO A 7 42.94 -20.93 23.23
CA PRO A 7 42.83 -20.30 21.92
C PRO A 7 41.46 -19.62 21.81
N VAL A 8 41.51 -18.29 21.64
CA VAL A 8 40.38 -17.48 21.20
C VAL A 8 39.98 -17.95 19.80
N VAL A 9 38.86 -18.65 19.70
CA VAL A 9 38.23 -18.99 18.42
C VAL A 9 37.58 -17.72 17.90
N ASP A 10 38.30 -17.00 17.04
CA ASP A 10 37.79 -15.89 16.24
C ASP A 10 36.83 -16.44 15.18
N ARG A 11 35.55 -16.62 15.56
CA ARG A 11 34.45 -16.94 14.64
C ARG A 11 33.90 -15.64 14.03
N ARG A 12 34.70 -14.99 13.19
CA ARG A 12 34.16 -14.09 12.17
C ARG A 12 33.72 -14.93 10.99
N LEU A 13 32.46 -15.37 11.02
CA LEU A 13 31.71 -15.69 9.82
C LEU A 13 31.53 -14.36 9.06
N GLY A 14 32.53 -14.01 8.26
CA GLY A 14 32.34 -13.08 7.16
C GLY A 14 31.40 -13.76 6.18
N ALA A 15 30.10 -13.47 6.28
CA ALA A 15 29.21 -13.68 5.17
C ALA A 15 29.79 -12.83 4.02
N GLU A 16 30.29 -13.49 2.98
CA GLU A 16 30.56 -12.85 1.69
C GLU A 16 29.25 -12.16 1.30
N ILE A 17 29.19 -10.84 1.49
CA ILE A 17 28.11 -10.03 0.97
C ILE A 17 28.31 -10.13 -0.52
N ASP A 18 27.47 -10.92 -1.18
CA ASP A 18 27.38 -10.95 -2.63
C ASP A 18 27.19 -9.50 -3.10
N ASP A 19 28.25 -8.93 -3.68
CA ASP A 19 28.33 -7.53 -4.11
C ASP A 19 27.25 -7.17 -5.17
N ASP A 20 26.54 -8.19 -5.67
CA ASP A 20 25.43 -8.06 -6.63
C ASP A 20 24.05 -7.98 -5.96
N LEU A 21 23.92 -8.19 -4.64
CA LEU A 21 22.64 -8.06 -3.93
C LEU A 21 22.33 -6.58 -3.60
N PRO A 22 21.09 -6.10 -3.86
CA PRO A 22 20.71 -4.74 -3.52
C PRO A 22 20.74 -4.53 -2.00
N LEU A 23 21.31 -3.41 -1.56
CA LEU A 23 21.35 -3.06 -0.14
C LEU A 23 19.93 -3.02 0.45
N PRO A 24 19.71 -3.57 1.66
CA PRO A 24 18.42 -3.49 2.32
C PRO A 24 18.04 -2.03 2.60
N PRO A 25 16.73 -1.71 2.64
CA PRO A 25 16.30 -0.38 3.02
C PRO A 25 16.66 -0.10 4.49
N PRO A 26 16.88 1.17 4.88
CA PRO A 26 17.02 1.52 6.29
C PRO A 26 15.78 1.12 7.10
N ASP A 27 15.96 0.86 8.40
CA ASP A 27 14.90 0.37 9.30
C ASP A 27 13.62 1.21 9.28
N HIS A 28 13.75 2.54 9.23
CA HIS A 28 12.60 3.44 9.18
C HIS A 28 11.79 3.30 7.89
N VAL A 29 12.42 2.93 6.77
CA VAL A 29 11.73 2.61 5.51
C VAL A 29 11.14 1.22 5.59
N ALA A 30 11.91 0.23 6.07
CA ALA A 30 11.46 -1.14 6.25
C ALA A 30 10.18 -1.22 7.10
N ALA A 31 10.11 -0.44 8.19
CA ALA A 31 8.94 -0.35 9.07
C ALA A 31 7.66 0.18 8.39
N THR A 32 7.78 0.88 7.25
CA THR A 32 6.61 1.35 6.48
C THR A 32 6.08 0.32 5.47
N ILE A 33 6.88 -0.71 5.19
CA ILE A 33 6.57 -1.76 4.22
C ILE A 33 5.89 -2.90 4.98
N PRO A 34 4.65 -3.28 4.62
CA PRO A 34 4.00 -4.41 5.26
C PRO A 34 4.84 -5.69 5.11
N PRO A 35 4.89 -6.57 6.13
CA PRO A 35 5.65 -7.82 6.07
C PRO A 35 4.92 -8.85 5.20
N PHE A 36 4.89 -8.63 3.88
CA PHE A 36 4.10 -9.43 2.93
C PHE A 36 4.40 -10.93 3.00
N TYR A 37 5.62 -11.31 3.40
CA TYR A 37 6.05 -12.70 3.55
C TYR A 37 5.29 -13.46 4.65
N LEU A 38 4.64 -12.74 5.58
CA LEU A 38 3.79 -13.32 6.63
C LEU A 38 2.33 -13.47 6.17
N TYR A 39 1.94 -12.86 5.05
CA TYR A 39 0.54 -12.81 4.63
C TYR A 39 0.13 -14.07 3.88
N GLY A 40 -1.14 -14.45 4.04
CA GLY A 40 -1.70 -15.61 3.37
C GLY A 40 -3.02 -16.07 3.97
N GLU A 41 -3.42 -17.27 3.58
CA GLU A 41 -4.68 -17.89 4.02
C GLU A 41 -4.71 -18.14 5.54
N ARG A 42 -3.56 -18.40 6.15
CA ARG A 42 -3.45 -18.67 7.60
C ARG A 42 -3.76 -17.44 8.46
N GLU A 43 -3.61 -16.24 7.90
CA GLU A 43 -3.91 -14.97 8.54
C GLU A 43 -5.38 -14.52 8.30
N CYS A 44 -6.20 -15.40 7.70
CA CYS A 44 -7.62 -15.16 7.47
C CYS A 44 -8.42 -15.62 8.70
N GLY A 45 -9.15 -14.70 9.34
CA GLY A 45 -9.99 -15.00 10.50
C GLY A 45 -10.11 -13.84 11.50
N ASP A 46 -9.05 -13.04 11.66
CA ASP A 46 -8.94 -12.04 12.74
C ASP A 46 -9.33 -10.61 12.34
N HIS A 47 -10.07 -10.44 11.24
CA HIS A 47 -10.31 -9.13 10.63
C HIS A 47 -11.80 -8.75 10.52
N ARG A 48 -12.69 -9.50 11.17
CA ARG A 48 -14.12 -9.16 11.20
C ARG A 48 -14.32 -7.76 11.76
N HIS A 49 -15.29 -7.05 11.19
CA HIS A 49 -15.74 -5.81 11.81
C HIS A 49 -16.37 -6.17 13.15
N ASP A 50 -15.86 -5.61 14.26
CA ASP A 50 -16.69 -5.37 15.44
C ASP A 50 -17.79 -4.40 15.02
N THR A 51 -18.86 -4.93 14.43
CA THR A 51 -20.08 -4.19 14.16
C THR A 51 -20.86 -3.91 15.45
N SER A 52 -20.40 -4.44 16.58
CA SER A 52 -20.93 -4.20 17.92
C SER A 52 -20.03 -3.26 18.70
N THR A 53 -20.27 -1.95 18.61
CA THR A 53 -20.23 -1.14 19.84
C THR A 53 -21.34 -1.63 20.76
N SER A 54 -21.06 -2.70 21.50
CA SER A 54 -21.77 -3.13 22.71
C SER A 54 -20.91 -4.21 23.37
N THR A 55 -20.16 -3.80 24.38
CA THR A 55 -19.76 -4.58 25.58
C THR A 55 -19.67 -6.10 25.41
N SER A 56 -18.45 -6.63 25.38
CA SER A 56 -18.06 -7.83 26.16
C SER A 56 -16.53 -7.98 26.10
N ASN A 57 -15.89 -7.74 27.24
CA ASN A 57 -14.59 -8.34 27.55
C ASN A 57 -14.84 -9.85 27.65
N THR A 58 -14.51 -10.60 26.62
CA THR A 58 -14.43 -12.05 26.71
C THR A 58 -13.05 -12.47 26.24
N ASN A 59 -12.24 -12.90 27.21
CA ASN A 59 -10.99 -13.62 27.00
C ASN A 59 -11.28 -14.84 26.11
N SER A 60 -10.95 -14.78 24.83
CA SER A 60 -11.09 -15.90 23.91
C SER A 60 -9.75 -16.60 23.72
N ASN A 61 -9.46 -17.52 24.65
CA ASN A 61 -8.48 -18.59 24.45
C ASN A 61 -9.18 -19.94 24.21
N SER A 62 -10.45 -19.94 23.80
CA SER A 62 -11.23 -21.15 23.52
C SER A 62 -11.77 -21.15 22.09
N ASP A 63 -11.55 -22.28 21.43
CA ASP A 63 -12.40 -22.85 20.37
C ASP A 63 -12.28 -22.32 18.93
N ASN A 64 -11.09 -22.49 18.36
CA ASN A 64 -10.90 -22.58 16.90
C ASN A 64 -11.74 -23.71 16.23
N HIS A 65 -12.31 -24.64 17.00
CA HIS A 65 -13.16 -25.71 16.47
C HIS A 65 -14.61 -25.28 16.21
N GLU A 66 -15.15 -24.28 16.92
CA GLU A 66 -16.55 -23.86 16.76
C GLU A 66 -16.75 -22.96 15.52
N ALA A 67 -15.76 -22.14 15.18
CA ALA A 67 -15.80 -21.27 13.99
C ALA A 67 -15.88 -22.03 12.66
N VAL A 68 -15.48 -23.31 12.64
CA VAL A 68 -15.56 -24.20 11.47
C VAL A 68 -17.00 -24.64 11.18
N ALA A 69 -17.88 -24.67 12.18
CA ALA A 69 -19.26 -25.14 12.02
C ALA A 69 -20.20 -24.08 11.41
N TRP A 70 -19.92 -22.80 11.63
CA TRP A 70 -20.79 -21.71 11.19
C TRP A 70 -20.42 -21.28 9.78
N GLN A 71 -21.30 -21.57 8.83
CA GLN A 71 -21.17 -21.14 7.44
C GLN A 71 -22.10 -19.97 7.13
N THR A 72 -21.59 -18.97 6.42
CA THR A 72 -22.37 -17.85 5.89
C THR A 72 -22.20 -17.76 4.39
N ALA A 73 -23.26 -17.35 3.69
CA ALA A 73 -23.22 -17.17 2.24
C ALA A 73 -22.50 -15.88 1.86
N CYS A 74 -21.59 -15.97 0.91
CA CYS A 74 -20.99 -14.82 0.25
C CYS A 74 -22.07 -14.03 -0.52
N THR A 75 -22.14 -12.71 -0.33
CA THR A 75 -23.08 -11.83 -1.04
C THR A 75 -22.86 -11.85 -2.55
N ASN A 76 -21.63 -12.06 -3.01
CA ASN A 76 -21.27 -11.94 -4.43
C ASN A 76 -21.40 -13.25 -5.22
N CYS A 77 -20.91 -14.38 -4.68
CA CYS A 77 -20.95 -15.68 -5.38
C CYS A 77 -21.93 -16.68 -4.78
N HIS A 78 -22.60 -16.35 -3.67
CA HIS A 78 -23.51 -17.22 -2.93
C HIS A 78 -22.91 -18.52 -2.38
N ALA A 79 -21.61 -18.77 -2.60
CA ALA A 79 -20.91 -19.88 -1.98
C ALA A 79 -20.94 -19.74 -0.46
N ARG A 80 -21.12 -20.86 0.23
CA ARG A 80 -21.02 -20.94 1.69
C ARG A 80 -19.55 -21.04 2.07
N ALA A 81 -19.11 -20.11 2.90
CA ALA A 81 -17.76 -20.12 3.47
C ALA A 81 -17.86 -20.12 5.00
N THR A 82 -16.85 -20.65 5.65
CA THR A 82 -16.70 -20.58 7.11
C THR A 82 -16.56 -19.12 7.54
N LEU A 83 -16.98 -18.80 8.78
CA LEU A 83 -16.95 -17.41 9.26
C LEU A 83 -15.56 -16.77 9.19
N ASN A 84 -14.49 -17.53 9.39
CA ASN A 84 -13.11 -17.05 9.28
C ASN A 84 -12.66 -16.72 7.85
N GLN A 85 -13.42 -17.13 6.83
CA GLN A 85 -13.16 -16.85 5.42
C GLN A 85 -14.07 -15.74 4.84
N ILE A 86 -14.97 -15.19 5.66
CA ILE A 86 -15.90 -14.13 5.29
C ILE A 86 -15.34 -12.76 5.71
N HIS A 87 -15.34 -11.83 4.77
CA HIS A 87 -14.83 -10.47 4.95
C HIS A 87 -16.00 -9.48 4.91
N ASP A 88 -16.22 -8.77 6.01
CA ASP A 88 -17.26 -7.76 6.15
C ASP A 88 -16.82 -6.43 5.52
N LEU A 89 -17.50 -5.98 4.46
CA LEU A 89 -17.27 -4.68 3.85
C LEU A 89 -18.04 -3.57 4.61
N PRO A 90 -17.56 -2.32 4.61
CA PRO A 90 -18.24 -1.19 5.29
C PRO A 90 -19.64 -0.83 4.77
N CYS A 91 -20.06 -1.39 3.63
CA CYS A 91 -21.42 -1.29 3.10
C CYS A 91 -22.39 -2.32 3.68
N GLY A 92 -21.89 -3.33 4.41
CA GLY A 92 -22.67 -4.46 4.94
C GLY A 92 -22.55 -5.75 4.12
N ASP A 93 -21.95 -5.69 2.92
CA ASP A 93 -21.71 -6.88 2.10
C ASP A 93 -20.68 -7.80 2.74
N ARG A 94 -20.87 -9.11 2.56
CA ARG A 94 -19.99 -10.16 3.07
C ARG A 94 -19.40 -10.93 1.92
N ILE A 95 -18.09 -10.89 1.75
CA ILE A 95 -17.43 -11.58 0.63
C ILE A 95 -16.52 -12.70 1.11
N CYS A 96 -16.56 -13.85 0.42
CA CYS A 96 -15.57 -14.89 0.65
C CYS A 96 -14.19 -14.46 0.15
N ARG A 97 -13.15 -15.19 0.55
CA ARG A 97 -11.77 -14.93 0.15
C ARG A 97 -11.56 -14.91 -1.36
N GLU A 98 -12.21 -15.80 -2.11
CA GLU A 98 -12.12 -15.85 -3.58
C GLU A 98 -12.70 -14.57 -4.19
N CYS A 99 -13.83 -14.10 -3.68
CA CYS A 99 -14.42 -12.84 -4.13
C CYS A 99 -13.58 -11.64 -3.73
N LEU A 100 -12.92 -11.67 -2.56
CA LEU A 100 -11.93 -10.65 -2.18
C LEU A 100 -10.77 -10.62 -3.19
N LEU A 101 -10.21 -11.77 -3.55
CA LEU A 101 -9.14 -11.85 -4.55
C LEU A 101 -9.57 -11.27 -5.89
N VAL A 102 -10.79 -11.57 -6.35
CA VAL A 102 -11.36 -10.97 -7.57
C VAL A 102 -11.46 -9.45 -7.46
N LYS A 103 -11.92 -8.90 -6.32
CA LYS A 103 -11.95 -7.45 -6.07
C LYS A 103 -10.55 -6.84 -6.10
N VAL A 104 -9.56 -7.49 -5.49
CA VAL A 104 -8.16 -7.02 -5.50
C VAL A 104 -7.60 -6.96 -6.91
N LEU A 105 -7.82 -8.01 -7.70
CA LEU A 105 -7.40 -8.04 -9.11
C LEU A 105 -8.09 -6.95 -9.93
N SER A 106 -9.37 -6.67 -9.65
CA SER A 106 -10.10 -5.62 -10.37
C SER A 106 -9.59 -4.22 -10.06
N VAL A 107 -9.02 -3.95 -8.88
CA VAL A 107 -8.44 -2.62 -8.53
C VAL A 107 -7.42 -2.18 -9.58
N LYS A 108 -6.49 -3.07 -9.95
CA LYS A 108 -5.49 -2.76 -10.98
C LYS A 108 -6.18 -2.37 -12.27
N LEU A 109 -7.05 -3.23 -12.80
CA LEU A 109 -7.80 -3.01 -14.05
C LEU A 109 -8.59 -1.69 -14.05
N HIS A 110 -9.25 -1.36 -12.93
CA HIS A 110 -9.97 -0.11 -12.76
C HIS A 110 -9.05 1.11 -12.81
N ILE A 111 -7.90 1.05 -12.13
CA ILE A 111 -6.88 2.10 -12.24
C ILE A 111 -6.41 2.25 -13.68
N GLU A 112 -6.14 1.14 -14.38
CA GLU A 112 -5.66 1.18 -15.77
C GLU A 112 -6.67 1.88 -16.68
N ALA A 113 -7.94 1.50 -16.58
CA ALA A 113 -9.03 2.07 -17.37
C ALA A 113 -9.31 3.54 -17.03
N ASN A 114 -9.08 3.97 -15.78
CA ASN A 114 -9.53 5.28 -15.29
C ASN A 114 -8.41 6.24 -14.88
N HIS A 115 -7.13 5.90 -15.09
CA HIS A 115 -5.99 6.67 -14.57
C HIS A 115 -6.02 8.17 -14.92
N LYS A 116 -6.48 8.56 -16.12
CA LYS A 116 -6.63 9.97 -16.52
C LYS A 116 -7.65 10.70 -15.64
N LYS A 117 -8.85 10.11 -15.49
CA LYS A 117 -9.92 10.64 -14.64
C LYS A 117 -9.50 10.70 -13.17
N ILE A 118 -8.78 9.68 -12.69
CA ILE A 118 -8.21 9.66 -11.35
C ILE A 118 -7.25 10.84 -11.17
N LYS A 119 -6.30 11.05 -12.10
CA LYS A 119 -5.36 12.18 -12.05
C LYS A 119 -6.07 13.53 -12.04
N GLU A 120 -7.08 13.72 -12.89
CA GLU A 120 -7.87 14.95 -12.94
C GLU A 120 -8.62 15.23 -11.63
N ALA A 121 -9.29 14.22 -11.07
CA ALA A 121 -9.99 14.35 -9.80
C ALA A 121 -9.02 14.72 -8.66
N ARG A 122 -7.83 14.11 -8.66
CA ARG A 122 -6.78 14.39 -7.68
C ARG A 122 -6.14 15.77 -7.85
N ALA A 123 -5.96 16.25 -9.08
CA ALA A 123 -5.52 17.62 -9.34
C ALA A 123 -6.53 18.64 -8.77
N LYS A 124 -7.83 18.37 -8.92
CA LYS A 124 -8.91 19.18 -8.31
C LYS A 124 -8.88 19.13 -6.78
N MET A 125 -8.61 17.96 -6.17
CA MET A 125 -8.44 17.83 -4.71
C MET A 125 -7.26 18.68 -4.23
N ARG A 126 -6.10 18.57 -4.88
CA ARG A 126 -4.91 19.35 -4.54
C ARG A 126 -5.14 20.87 -4.65
N ALA A 127 -5.90 21.32 -5.65
CA ALA A 127 -6.26 22.74 -5.77
C ALA A 127 -7.11 23.22 -4.57
N ILE A 128 -7.98 22.36 -4.03
CA ILE A 128 -8.73 22.63 -2.81
C ILE A 128 -7.79 22.67 -1.58
N ASP A 129 -6.87 21.70 -1.46
CA ASP A 129 -5.90 21.66 -0.34
C ASP A 129 -5.04 22.93 -0.30
N LEU A 130 -4.58 23.40 -1.46
CA LEU A 130 -3.81 24.64 -1.58
C LEU A 130 -4.61 25.88 -1.13
N CYS A 131 -5.94 25.88 -1.26
CA CYS A 131 -6.78 26.96 -0.74
C CYS A 131 -6.82 27.01 0.79
N PHE A 132 -6.55 25.89 1.47
CA PHE A 132 -6.45 25.83 2.93
C PHE A 132 -5.06 26.24 3.44
N VAL A 133 -3.99 25.93 2.68
CA VAL A 133 -2.60 26.21 3.07
C VAL A 133 -2.17 27.64 2.72
N ARG A 134 -2.49 28.13 1.52
CA ARG A 134 -2.06 29.45 1.04
C ARG A 134 -3.12 30.51 1.33
N ARG A 135 -3.12 31.08 2.53
CA ARG A 135 -3.74 32.40 2.74
C ARG A 135 -2.90 33.32 3.61
N PRO A 136 -2.15 34.25 3.00
CA PRO A 136 -1.78 35.49 3.65
C PRO A 136 -3.02 36.43 3.65
N GLY A 137 -3.53 36.78 4.84
CA GLY A 137 -4.32 38.01 5.03
C GLY A 137 -5.85 37.99 4.87
N GLY A 138 -6.52 36.83 4.71
CA GLY A 138 -7.99 36.82 4.68
C GLY A 138 -8.61 35.55 5.24
N ALA A 139 -9.42 35.65 6.31
CA ALA A 139 -10.11 34.50 6.88
C ALA A 139 -11.07 33.86 5.85
N MET A 140 -11.04 32.53 5.74
CA MET A 140 -12.00 31.80 4.91
C MET A 140 -13.35 31.80 5.61
N THR A 141 -14.41 32.27 4.94
CA THR A 141 -15.74 32.22 5.54
C THR A 141 -16.14 30.77 5.84
N PRO A 142 -16.86 30.50 6.95
CA PRO A 142 -17.32 29.14 7.29
C PRO A 142 -18.10 28.48 6.15
N ALA A 143 -18.91 29.25 5.42
CA ALA A 143 -19.67 28.76 4.26
C ALA A 143 -18.75 28.27 3.13
N ARG A 144 -17.70 29.04 2.78
CA ARG A 144 -16.72 28.63 1.76
C ARG A 144 -15.93 27.41 2.21
N LYS A 145 -15.53 27.34 3.48
CA LYS A 145 -14.85 26.17 4.06
C LYS A 145 -15.71 24.92 3.93
N ARG A 146 -16.99 24.99 4.33
CA ARG A 146 -17.93 23.86 4.22
C ARG A 146 -18.10 23.38 2.78
N MET A 147 -18.27 24.31 1.84
CA MET A 147 -18.41 23.98 0.42
C MET A 147 -17.16 23.28 -0.15
N LEU A 148 -15.97 23.77 0.18
CA LEU A 148 -14.71 23.14 -0.23
C LEU A 148 -14.53 21.76 0.39
N CYS A 149 -14.84 21.58 1.67
CA CYS A 149 -14.80 20.26 2.32
C CYS A 149 -15.76 19.27 1.65
N LEU A 150 -17.00 19.66 1.36
CA LEU A 150 -17.97 18.81 0.66
C LEU A 150 -17.49 18.41 -0.74
N ARG A 151 -16.95 19.37 -1.49
CA ARG A 151 -16.38 19.12 -2.82
C ARG A 151 -15.18 18.17 -2.74
N HIS A 152 -14.30 18.36 -1.76
CA HIS A 152 -13.16 17.48 -1.53
C HIS A 152 -13.61 16.05 -1.22
N SER A 153 -14.58 15.86 -0.31
CA SER A 153 -15.14 14.54 0.02
C SER A 153 -15.77 13.84 -1.19
N ARG A 154 -16.50 14.58 -2.05
CA ARG A 154 -17.07 14.03 -3.30
C ARG A 154 -15.98 13.58 -4.28
N LEU A 155 -14.92 14.38 -4.43
CA LEU A 155 -13.78 14.01 -5.28
C LEU A 155 -13.07 12.77 -4.74
N ARG A 156 -12.87 12.67 -3.42
CA ARG A 156 -12.30 11.48 -2.78
C ARG A 156 -13.14 10.23 -3.07
N ALA A 157 -14.46 10.30 -2.87
CA ALA A 157 -15.36 9.18 -3.19
C ALA A 157 -15.30 8.79 -4.68
N SER A 158 -15.23 9.78 -5.57
CA SER A 158 -15.07 9.54 -7.01
C SER A 158 -13.75 8.84 -7.34
N VAL A 159 -12.63 9.24 -6.73
CA VAL A 159 -11.33 8.59 -6.91
C VAL A 159 -11.37 7.13 -6.47
N LEU A 160 -11.97 6.84 -5.31
CA LEU A 160 -12.12 5.46 -4.82
C LEU A 160 -12.97 4.61 -5.76
N CYS A 161 -14.09 5.15 -6.25
CA CYS A 161 -14.95 4.46 -7.22
C CYS A 161 -14.21 4.18 -8.54
N LEU A 162 -13.52 5.18 -9.09
CA LEU A 162 -12.73 5.03 -10.31
C LEU A 162 -11.60 4.00 -10.17
N ALA A 163 -11.00 3.89 -8.99
CA ALA A 163 -9.95 2.93 -8.69
C ALA A 163 -10.47 1.52 -8.32
N GLY A 164 -11.79 1.30 -8.32
CA GLY A 164 -12.35 0.01 -7.91
C GLY A 164 -12.17 -0.28 -6.41
N LEU A 165 -12.02 0.76 -5.58
CA LEU A 165 -11.85 0.70 -4.13
C LEU A 165 -13.13 1.01 -3.37
N ALA A 166 -14.27 1.13 -4.06
CA ALA A 166 -15.56 1.43 -3.45
C ALA A 166 -16.61 0.36 -3.75
N CYS A 167 -17.51 0.14 -2.79
CA CYS A 167 -18.70 -0.70 -2.89
C CYS A 167 -19.90 0.07 -2.32
N CYS A 168 -21.03 0.09 -3.03
CA CYS A 168 -22.23 0.82 -2.63
C CYS A 168 -21.97 2.30 -2.26
N GLY A 169 -21.00 2.94 -2.94
CA GLY A 169 -20.58 4.32 -2.68
C GLY A 169 -19.69 4.54 -1.46
N ARG A 170 -19.27 3.48 -0.76
CA ARG A 170 -18.38 3.53 0.41
C ARG A 170 -17.00 2.93 0.09
N ASP A 171 -15.97 3.41 0.76
CA ASP A 171 -14.63 2.80 0.72
C ASP A 171 -14.74 1.34 1.20
N MET A 172 -14.24 0.38 0.41
CA MET A 172 -14.25 -1.03 0.79
C MET A 172 -13.28 -1.32 1.94
N GLY A 173 -12.31 -0.45 2.22
CA GLY A 173 -11.34 -0.66 3.28
C GLY A 173 -10.41 -1.84 3.00
N LEU A 174 -10.13 -2.17 1.73
CA LEU A 174 -9.38 -3.37 1.32
C LEU A 174 -7.99 -3.49 1.97
N HIS A 175 -7.39 -2.38 2.40
CA HIS A 175 -6.11 -2.36 3.13
C HIS A 175 -6.12 -3.24 4.40
N ARG A 176 -7.29 -3.41 5.03
CA ARG A 176 -7.43 -4.24 6.24
C ARG A 176 -7.32 -5.73 5.96
N PHE A 177 -7.59 -6.14 4.73
CA PHE A 177 -7.55 -7.53 4.32
C PHE A 177 -6.22 -7.91 3.65
N LEU A 178 -5.21 -7.04 3.68
CA LEU A 178 -3.87 -7.35 3.17
C LEU A 178 -3.30 -8.65 3.76
N PRO A 179 -3.42 -8.92 5.09
CA PRO A 179 -2.92 -10.17 5.66
C PRO A 179 -3.57 -11.44 5.07
N CYS A 180 -4.82 -11.36 4.62
CA CYS A 180 -5.58 -12.51 4.11
C CYS A 180 -5.21 -12.90 2.67
N LEU A 181 -4.42 -12.05 2.00
CA LEU A 181 -3.97 -12.22 0.62
C LEU A 181 -2.60 -12.90 0.60
N GLY A 182 -2.32 -13.65 -0.46
CA GLY A 182 -0.95 -14.12 -0.70
C GLY A 182 0.02 -12.95 -0.87
N PRO A 183 1.33 -13.14 -0.60
CA PRO A 183 2.33 -12.07 -0.56
C PRO A 183 2.30 -11.16 -1.80
N ASP A 184 2.19 -11.75 -2.99
CA ASP A 184 2.18 -11.00 -4.25
C ASP A 184 0.94 -10.11 -4.39
N LYS A 185 -0.24 -10.62 -4.03
CA LYS A 185 -1.51 -9.88 -4.15
C LYS A 185 -1.66 -8.81 -3.09
N ALA A 186 -1.15 -9.06 -1.88
CA ALA A 186 -1.04 -8.03 -0.87
C ALA A 186 -0.12 -6.88 -1.31
N ARG A 187 1.06 -7.20 -1.86
CA ARG A 187 1.99 -6.20 -2.39
C ARG A 187 1.37 -5.39 -3.52
N GLU A 188 0.73 -6.04 -4.50
CA GLU A 188 0.02 -5.37 -5.59
C GLU A 188 -1.07 -4.42 -5.09
N LEU A 189 -1.93 -4.88 -4.17
CA LEU A 189 -2.99 -4.05 -3.59
C LEU A 189 -2.40 -2.87 -2.81
N TRP A 190 -1.38 -3.10 -1.97
CA TRP A 190 -0.74 -2.04 -1.20
C TRP A 190 -0.14 -0.97 -2.10
N LEU A 191 0.56 -1.37 -3.17
CA LEU A 191 1.09 -0.45 -4.18
C LEU A 191 -0.03 0.34 -4.86
N ALA A 192 -1.15 -0.29 -5.22
CA ALA A 192 -2.30 0.38 -5.80
C ALA A 192 -2.91 1.41 -4.83
N LEU A 193 -3.09 1.05 -3.55
CA LEU A 193 -3.58 1.95 -2.50
C LEU A 193 -2.65 3.16 -2.31
N LYS A 194 -1.33 2.92 -2.26
CA LYS A 194 -0.32 3.99 -2.21
C LYS A 194 -0.40 4.87 -3.45
N TRP A 195 -0.48 4.31 -4.65
CA TRP A 195 -0.57 5.08 -5.88
C TRP A 195 -1.80 6.00 -5.92
N VAL A 196 -2.97 5.48 -5.51
CA VAL A 196 -4.23 6.23 -5.46
C VAL A 196 -4.16 7.39 -4.47
N THR A 197 -3.40 7.23 -3.37
CA THR A 197 -3.31 8.23 -2.29
C THR A 197 -2.13 9.20 -2.47
N SER A 198 -0.99 8.79 -3.02
CA SER A 198 0.26 9.57 -3.16
C SER A 198 0.18 10.65 -4.22
N ILE A 199 0.44 11.92 -3.87
CA ILE A 199 0.33 13.06 -4.79
C ILE A 199 1.16 12.85 -6.07
N PRO A 200 0.74 13.40 -7.22
CA PRO A 200 1.44 13.14 -8.49
C PRO A 200 2.94 13.47 -8.48
N SER A 201 3.38 14.48 -7.72
CA SER A 201 4.81 14.84 -7.59
C SER A 201 5.63 13.85 -6.78
N GLU A 202 4.99 12.92 -6.09
CA GLU A 202 5.61 11.87 -5.28
C GLU A 202 5.59 10.51 -5.98
N GLN A 203 4.96 10.40 -7.15
CA GLN A 203 4.88 9.15 -7.87
C GLN A 203 6.17 8.90 -8.66
N ARG A 204 6.95 7.90 -8.26
CA ARG A 204 8.18 7.49 -8.94
C ARG A 204 8.04 6.10 -9.58
N ALA A 205 8.79 5.87 -10.64
CA ALA A 205 9.05 4.54 -11.19
C ALA A 205 10.41 4.06 -10.69
N CYS A 206 10.53 2.76 -10.43
CA CYS A 206 11.80 2.12 -10.16
C CYS A 206 12.76 2.35 -11.34
N GLY A 207 14.01 2.68 -11.03
CA GLY A 207 15.04 2.99 -12.03
C GLY A 207 15.64 1.76 -12.70
N TRP A 208 15.37 0.56 -12.18
CA TRP A 208 15.86 -0.70 -12.73
C TRP A 208 15.15 -1.01 -14.06
N PRO A 209 15.90 -1.23 -15.18
CA PRO A 209 15.33 -1.36 -16.54
C PRO A 209 14.30 -2.47 -16.69
N ASP A 210 14.47 -3.55 -15.94
CA ASP A 210 13.64 -4.73 -15.90
C ASP A 210 12.48 -4.62 -14.90
N CYS A 211 12.50 -3.65 -13.99
CA CYS A 211 11.45 -3.48 -12.99
C CYS A 211 10.42 -2.44 -13.41
N GLY A 212 10.81 -1.16 -13.50
CA GLY A 212 9.90 -0.05 -13.86
C GLY A 212 8.61 0.06 -13.01
N ALA A 213 8.55 -0.59 -11.85
CA ALA A 213 7.39 -0.63 -10.98
C ALA A 213 7.18 0.71 -10.26
N TYR A 214 5.96 1.00 -9.83
CA TYR A 214 5.69 2.16 -8.98
C TYR A 214 6.40 2.05 -7.63
N VAL A 215 7.06 3.12 -7.19
CA VAL A 215 7.69 3.21 -5.87
C VAL A 215 7.00 4.28 -5.02
N PRO A 216 6.41 3.92 -3.87
CA PRO A 216 5.77 4.87 -2.97
C PRO A 216 6.74 5.88 -2.35
N SER A 217 6.26 7.08 -2.02
CA SER A 217 7.06 8.11 -1.35
C SER A 217 7.52 7.73 0.05
N CYS A 218 6.76 6.88 0.76
CA CYS A 218 7.17 6.34 2.05
C CYS A 218 8.37 5.39 1.96
N CYS A 219 8.71 4.91 0.76
CA CYS A 219 9.89 4.09 0.53
C CYS A 219 11.14 4.92 0.20
N SER A 220 11.13 6.22 0.50
CA SER A 220 12.26 7.11 0.24
C SER A 220 13.08 7.40 1.50
N TYR A 221 14.39 7.54 1.32
CA TYR A 221 15.34 7.80 2.40
C TYR A 221 16.53 8.63 1.89
N ALA A 222 17.32 9.18 2.81
CA ALA A 222 18.60 9.82 2.52
C ALA A 222 19.68 9.14 3.37
N LEU A 223 20.88 8.98 2.81
CA LEU A 223 22.03 8.48 3.57
C LEU A 223 22.71 9.66 4.30
N PRO A 224 23.32 9.42 5.48
CA PRO A 224 24.12 10.43 6.14
C PRO A 224 25.22 10.98 5.22
N GLY A 225 25.26 12.29 5.02
CA GLY A 225 26.23 12.94 4.14
C GLY A 225 25.92 12.89 2.64
N ASP A 226 24.82 12.25 2.23
CA ASP A 226 24.34 12.24 0.84
C ASP A 226 23.24 13.30 0.67
N TRP A 227 23.36 14.12 -0.37
CA TRP A 227 22.34 15.11 -0.72
C TRP A 227 21.22 14.52 -1.57
N ALA A 228 21.44 13.32 -2.13
CA ALA A 228 20.50 12.68 -3.00
C ALA A 228 19.52 11.78 -2.22
N ARG A 229 18.25 11.90 -2.57
CA ARG A 229 17.20 11.02 -2.06
C ARG A 229 17.25 9.69 -2.82
N ARG A 230 17.08 8.59 -2.08
CA ARG A 230 16.96 7.24 -2.60
C ARG A 230 15.55 6.72 -2.40
N TRP A 231 15.16 5.75 -3.20
CA TRP A 231 13.88 5.06 -3.17
C TRP A 231 14.11 3.55 -3.23
N HIS A 232 13.52 2.84 -2.29
CA HIS A 232 13.57 1.39 -2.25
C HIS A 232 12.36 0.77 -2.97
N CYS A 233 12.60 -0.09 -3.96
CA CYS A 233 11.53 -0.72 -4.72
C CYS A 233 11.09 -2.05 -4.08
N VAL A 234 9.90 -2.09 -3.50
CA VAL A 234 9.34 -3.31 -2.90
C VAL A 234 9.06 -4.47 -3.88
N THR A 235 9.16 -4.22 -5.19
CA THR A 235 8.92 -5.24 -6.23
C THR A 235 10.20 -6.01 -6.58
N CYS A 236 11.29 -5.30 -6.90
CA CYS A 236 12.58 -5.92 -7.24
C CYS A 236 13.60 -5.87 -6.09
N GLN A 237 13.25 -5.28 -4.95
CA GLN A 237 14.13 -5.00 -3.80
C GLN A 237 15.31 -4.04 -4.12
N GLY A 238 15.42 -3.56 -5.35
CA GLY A 238 16.47 -2.63 -5.77
C GLY A 238 16.25 -1.20 -5.27
N ASN A 239 17.34 -0.49 -5.04
CA ASN A 239 17.32 0.93 -4.72
C ASN A 239 17.47 1.77 -5.99
N SER A 240 16.93 2.99 -5.97
CA SER A 240 17.09 3.93 -7.07
C SER A 240 17.22 5.37 -6.55
N ILE A 241 17.94 6.23 -7.28
CA ILE A 241 18.27 7.61 -6.89
C ILE A 241 17.63 8.61 -7.85
N ASP A 242 17.17 9.77 -7.35
CA ASP A 242 16.63 10.82 -8.22
C ASP A 242 17.75 11.32 -9.14
N CYS A 243 17.50 11.27 -10.45
CA CYS A 243 18.36 11.89 -11.43
C CYS A 243 17.72 13.21 -11.84
N ALA A 244 18.53 14.22 -12.15
CA ALA A 244 18.03 15.45 -12.79
C ALA A 244 17.44 15.22 -14.20
N ARG A 245 17.37 13.98 -14.71
CA ARG A 245 16.85 13.61 -16.03
C ARG A 245 15.38 13.20 -15.92
N ASN A 246 14.54 13.57 -16.89
CA ASN A 246 13.14 13.12 -16.98
C ASN A 246 13.04 11.82 -17.79
N LEU A 247 12.25 10.84 -17.35
CA LEU A 247 12.01 9.61 -18.15
C LEU A 247 11.19 9.93 -19.41
N THR A 248 11.60 9.33 -20.53
CA THR A 248 10.72 9.20 -21.70
C THR A 248 9.72 8.06 -21.45
N THR A 249 8.51 8.18 -22.02
CA THR A 249 7.34 7.31 -21.75
C THR A 249 7.55 5.80 -21.96
N ALA A 250 8.65 5.37 -22.61
CA ALA A 250 8.88 3.98 -23.03
C ALA A 250 9.49 3.07 -21.95
N GLN A 251 9.89 3.59 -20.78
CA GLN A 251 10.69 2.84 -19.79
C GLN A 251 9.92 2.43 -18.52
N THR A 252 8.62 2.74 -18.39
CA THR A 252 7.85 2.39 -17.19
C THR A 252 6.95 1.19 -17.43
N ARG A 253 7.10 0.11 -16.64
CA ARG A 253 6.14 -1.02 -16.63
C ARG A 253 4.81 -0.68 -15.94
N PHE A 254 4.74 0.49 -15.32
CA PHE A 254 3.48 1.11 -14.89
C PHE A 254 3.02 2.11 -15.98
N PRO A 255 2.02 1.77 -16.83
CA PRO A 255 1.65 2.62 -17.98
C PRO A 255 1.09 4.00 -17.60
N PHE A 256 0.81 4.21 -16.31
CA PHE A 256 0.03 5.34 -15.81
C PHE A 256 0.87 6.38 -15.08
N LEU A 257 2.20 6.26 -15.04
CA LEU A 257 3.03 7.31 -14.45
C LEU A 257 2.95 8.61 -15.29
N PRO A 258 2.90 9.80 -14.67
CA PRO A 258 2.89 11.05 -15.42
C PRO A 258 4.14 11.19 -16.31
N LYS A 259 3.98 11.72 -17.52
CA LYS A 259 5.11 12.14 -18.36
C LYS A 259 5.93 13.21 -17.62
N GLY A 260 7.26 13.15 -17.72
CA GLY A 260 8.16 14.15 -17.12
C GLY A 260 8.39 14.00 -15.61
N GLN A 261 8.15 12.81 -15.03
CA GLN A 261 8.65 12.53 -13.68
C GLN A 261 10.18 12.40 -13.72
N PRO A 262 10.87 12.79 -12.63
CA PRO A 262 12.29 12.50 -12.46
C PRO A 262 12.53 11.01 -12.68
N ALA A 263 13.50 10.71 -13.55
CA ALA A 263 14.00 9.38 -13.72
C ALA A 263 14.71 8.98 -12.44
N LEU A 264 14.28 7.86 -11.87
CA LEU A 264 15.17 7.16 -10.97
C LEU A 264 16.20 6.40 -11.82
N THR A 265 17.46 6.36 -11.39
CA THR A 265 18.44 5.40 -11.91
C THR A 265 18.76 4.37 -10.85
N PRO A 266 19.19 3.15 -11.25
CA PRO A 266 19.65 2.16 -10.30
C PRO A 266 20.72 2.76 -9.40
N ALA A 267 20.54 2.60 -8.09
CA ALA A 267 21.51 2.97 -7.08
C ALA A 267 21.88 1.71 -6.31
N ARG A 268 23.18 1.46 -6.18
CA ARG A 268 23.70 0.44 -5.28
C ARG A 268 23.68 1.02 -3.87
#